data_AF-A0A425WFS0-F1
#
_entry.id   AF-A0A425WFS0-F1
#
_cell.length_a   1.000
_cell.length_b   1.000
_cell.length_c   1.000
_cell.angle_alpha   90.00
_cell.angle_beta   90.00
_cell.angle_gamma   90.00
#
_symmetry.space_group_name_H-M   'P 1'
#
loop_
_entity.id
_entity.type
_entity.pdbx_description
1 polymer ?
#
loop_
_entity_poly.entity_id
_entity_poly.type
_entity_poly.pdbx_seq_one_letter_code
_entity_poly.pdbx_strand_id
1 'polypeptide(L)'
;MRKTIFTRFICSLLTAAMIFTAASGVTLSANVTAQAAKKKSSSKKKSVKPGRVNVTYAKSLKAGQITVKWKKVRNAGKYYVQYAYNNKFQKAKGRTVSSKKLALTFSAKSNSTVYLRVKAVNGKNSGKYSSTKKVKVKKSAKKTVRKSGPLTPKLGKDGLYHCKALKYGYRLYTGISDKMYSGCGTALYIKTNRKNSNFQISFYDKKGNDVSGWAECSSYSDVKNGAYWTSNVEKVPGGYLTVHQFQNLKTKKYPVGNITVKISEINNNYPTGKMTLGTIKLEDTEAAHKAWVKDILKKSGANQKKDPGDKMDAVCNYLCQHTRYNSCFKNKDYDGEISYIITLKESTTPGFVKMVYDSFTSPNELVYIGKQIGYPLRSMYGDYKYGTVGWRMYHYYAIHKSDKRMFEFCPYTDTGLISDKVLTKKQAEKLIPQLNVKKLKPVTIK
;
A
#
# COMPACT_ATOMS: atom_id res chain seq x y z
N MET A 1 6.64 26.64 -37.48
CA MET A 1 6.23 27.79 -36.64
C MET A 1 5.31 27.29 -35.52
N ARG A 2 5.57 27.75 -34.28
CA ARG A 2 4.74 27.69 -33.03
C ARG A 2 4.22 26.30 -32.60
N LYS A 3 4.95 25.57 -31.72
CA LYS A 3 4.90 25.55 -30.24
C LYS A 3 3.57 24.98 -29.68
N THR A 4 3.45 23.68 -29.31
CA THR A 4 3.83 23.00 -28.02
C THR A 4 3.17 23.70 -26.80
N ILE A 5 2.45 23.05 -25.86
CA ILE A 5 2.97 22.09 -24.86
C ILE A 5 1.84 21.29 -24.18
N PHE A 6 2.12 20.00 -24.03
CA PHE A 6 1.48 19.00 -23.18
C PHE A 6 1.89 19.17 -21.71
N THR A 7 0.93 19.04 -20.81
CA THR A 7 1.07 18.95 -19.36
C THR A 7 1.86 17.71 -18.93
N ARG A 8 2.90 17.87 -18.07
CA ARG A 8 3.48 16.79 -17.27
C ARG A 8 3.72 17.24 -15.83
N PHE A 9 3.18 16.45 -14.91
CA PHE A 9 3.72 15.96 -13.63
C PHE A 9 4.58 16.90 -12.75
N ILE A 10 4.24 16.97 -11.45
CA ILE A 10 5.01 16.35 -10.35
C ILE A 10 4.30 16.61 -9.01
N CYS A 11 4.31 15.57 -8.18
CA CYS A 11 3.88 15.50 -6.80
C CYS A 11 5.11 15.66 -5.90
N SER A 12 5.09 16.55 -4.89
CA SER A 12 5.58 16.24 -3.51
C SER A 12 5.69 17.46 -2.57
N LEU A 13 5.01 17.31 -1.42
CA LEU A 13 5.37 17.63 -0.01
C LEU A 13 5.62 19.06 0.53
N LEU A 14 4.78 19.36 1.54
CA LEU A 14 5.02 19.96 2.87
C LEU A 14 5.90 21.21 3.02
N THR A 15 5.27 22.31 3.48
CA THR A 15 5.53 22.91 4.82
C THR A 15 4.46 23.95 5.17
N ALA A 16 4.17 24.10 6.46
CA ALA A 16 3.22 25.06 7.01
C ALA A 16 3.85 26.44 7.17
N ALA A 17 3.09 27.50 6.92
CA ALA A 17 3.29 28.83 7.48
C ALA A 17 1.96 29.61 7.47
N MET A 18 1.53 30.05 8.64
CA MET A 18 0.53 31.12 8.80
C MET A 18 1.10 32.43 8.26
N ILE A 19 0.34 33.17 7.45
CA ILE A 19 0.40 34.64 7.42
C ILE A 19 -1.02 35.18 7.18
N PHE A 20 -1.41 36.12 8.04
CA PHE A 20 -2.57 37.01 7.95
C PHE A 20 -2.47 37.93 6.73
N THR A 21 -3.59 38.22 6.05
CA THR A 21 -3.84 39.58 5.54
C THR A 21 -5.32 39.76 5.20
N ALA A 22 -5.85 40.88 5.69
CA ALA A 22 -7.21 41.36 5.53
C ALA A 22 -7.35 42.21 4.27
N ALA A 23 -8.56 42.27 3.71
CA ALA A 23 -9.20 43.41 3.04
C ALA A 23 -10.36 42.90 2.16
N SER A 24 -11.47 43.58 1.90
CA SER A 24 -12.16 44.73 2.46
C SER A 24 -13.48 44.81 1.69
N GLY A 25 -14.54 45.29 2.36
CA GLY A 25 -15.69 45.92 1.73
C GLY A 25 -16.79 44.99 1.18
N VAL A 26 -17.95 44.99 1.84
CA VAL A 26 -19.11 45.77 1.39
C VAL A 26 -19.92 46.21 2.63
N THR A 27 -20.38 47.43 2.55
CA THR A 27 -20.92 48.35 3.56
C THR A 27 -22.42 48.23 3.83
N LEU A 28 -22.76 48.55 5.08
CA LEU A 28 -23.93 49.27 5.62
C LEU A 28 -25.38 48.89 5.21
N SER A 29 -26.21 48.67 6.23
CA SER A 29 -27.05 49.76 6.77
C SER A 29 -27.59 49.44 8.16
N ALA A 30 -27.45 50.41 9.05
CA ALA A 30 -28.00 50.45 10.39
C ALA A 30 -29.36 51.16 10.36
N ASN A 31 -30.25 50.86 11.30
CA ASN A 31 -30.88 51.92 12.07
C ASN A 31 -31.32 51.42 13.45
N VAL A 32 -30.88 52.18 14.44
CA VAL A 32 -31.12 52.06 15.88
C VAL A 32 -32.23 53.05 16.24
N THR A 33 -33.12 52.68 17.15
CA THR A 33 -33.64 53.51 18.28
C THR A 33 -34.70 52.65 19.00
N ALA A 34 -34.42 52.15 20.20
CA ALA A 34 -34.48 52.80 21.52
C ALA A 34 -35.91 53.01 22.06
N GLN A 35 -36.12 52.37 23.22
CA GLN A 35 -37.03 52.71 24.34
C GLN A 35 -38.54 52.73 24.13
N ALA A 36 -39.23 51.85 24.86
CA ALA A 36 -39.96 52.28 26.06
C ALA A 36 -40.60 51.08 26.78
N ALA A 37 -40.49 51.09 28.10
CA ALA A 37 -41.04 50.09 28.98
C ALA A 37 -42.58 50.04 28.92
N LYS A 38 -43.15 48.85 28.73
CA LYS A 38 -44.46 48.50 29.27
C LYS A 38 -44.31 47.34 30.24
N LYS A 39 -44.30 47.69 31.53
CA LYS A 39 -44.56 46.80 32.66
C LYS A 39 -45.81 45.96 32.36
N LYS A 40 -45.63 44.65 32.12
CA LYS A 40 -46.69 43.64 32.31
C LYS A 40 -46.18 42.61 33.31
N SER A 41 -46.64 42.80 34.54
CA SER A 41 -46.80 41.82 35.61
C SER A 41 -45.95 40.54 35.52
N SER A 42 -44.80 40.56 36.19
CA SER A 42 -44.11 39.35 36.61
C SER A 42 -44.94 38.65 37.69
N SER A 43 -45.97 37.91 37.28
CA SER A 43 -46.49 36.83 38.12
C SER A 43 -45.34 35.85 38.30
N LYS A 44 -44.71 35.90 39.49
CA LYS A 44 -43.65 34.98 39.91
C LYS A 44 -44.28 33.59 39.94
N LYS A 45 -44.30 32.91 38.78
CA LYS A 45 -44.90 31.59 38.62
C LYS A 45 -44.15 30.68 39.57
N LYS A 46 -44.73 30.40 40.75
CA LYS A 46 -44.16 29.51 41.77
C LYS A 46 -43.69 28.27 41.04
N SER A 47 -42.37 28.07 40.97
CA SER A 47 -41.80 26.92 40.27
C SER A 47 -42.11 25.68 41.10
N VAL A 48 -43.26 25.05 40.83
CA VAL A 48 -43.70 23.89 41.60
C VAL A 48 -42.70 22.76 41.43
N LYS A 49 -42.32 22.13 42.55
CA LYS A 49 -41.40 20.99 42.58
C LYS A 49 -41.97 19.85 41.71
N PRO A 50 -41.22 19.38 40.69
CA PRO A 50 -41.70 18.29 39.85
C PRO A 50 -41.91 16.99 40.63
N GLY A 51 -42.90 16.20 40.22
CA GLY A 51 -43.15 14.86 40.77
C GLY A 51 -42.01 13.86 40.49
N ARG A 52 -42.12 12.67 41.08
CA ARG A 52 -41.17 11.58 40.85
C ARG A 52 -41.31 11.04 39.41
N VAL A 53 -40.18 10.86 38.73
CA VAL A 53 -40.18 10.29 37.37
C VAL A 53 -40.44 8.78 37.42
N ASN A 54 -41.33 8.29 36.56
CA ASN A 54 -41.56 6.87 36.33
C ASN A 54 -40.84 6.40 35.06
N VAL A 55 -39.80 5.56 35.22
CA VAL A 55 -39.04 4.96 34.12
C VAL A 55 -39.76 3.72 33.62
N THR A 56 -40.25 3.77 32.38
CA THR A 56 -41.01 2.69 31.73
C THR A 56 -40.11 1.71 30.98
N TYR A 57 -38.92 2.14 30.58
CA TYR A 57 -38.01 1.31 29.81
C TYR A 57 -36.56 1.64 30.13
N ALA A 58 -35.74 0.61 30.31
CA ALA A 58 -34.29 0.74 30.44
C ALA A 58 -33.64 -0.57 29.98
N LYS A 59 -33.17 -0.64 28.73
CA LYS A 59 -32.51 -1.83 28.17
C LYS A 59 -31.36 -1.45 27.24
N SER A 60 -30.44 -2.39 27.03
CA SER A 60 -29.36 -2.29 26.05
C SER A 60 -29.71 -3.14 24.82
N LEU A 61 -30.10 -2.50 23.71
CA LEU A 61 -30.41 -3.19 22.45
C LEU A 61 -29.17 -3.46 21.61
N LYS A 62 -28.19 -2.55 21.68
CA LYS A 62 -26.90 -2.60 20.97
C LYS A 62 -25.75 -2.59 21.97
N ALA A 63 -24.63 -3.21 21.58
CA ALA A 63 -23.44 -3.21 22.40
C ALA A 63 -22.96 -1.78 22.67
N GLY A 64 -22.51 -1.54 23.91
CA GLY A 64 -21.99 -0.24 24.32
C GLY A 64 -23.04 0.88 24.44
N GLN A 65 -24.34 0.58 24.36
CA GLN A 65 -25.42 1.57 24.41
C GLN A 65 -26.57 1.14 25.32
N ILE A 66 -27.17 2.11 26.02
CA ILE A 66 -28.39 1.94 26.82
C ILE A 66 -29.42 2.95 26.35
N THR A 67 -30.66 2.50 26.19
CA THR A 67 -31.82 3.36 25.95
C THR A 67 -32.73 3.33 27.16
N VAL A 68 -33.08 4.51 27.67
CA VAL A 68 -34.00 4.71 28.78
C VAL A 68 -35.19 5.57 28.33
N LYS A 69 -36.42 5.21 28.75
CA LYS A 69 -37.66 5.96 28.49
C LYS A 69 -38.45 6.15 29.78
N TRP A 70 -39.20 7.25 29.90
CA TRP A 70 -39.99 7.58 31.09
C TRP A 70 -41.30 8.28 30.76
N LYS A 71 -42.25 8.28 31.71
CA LYS A 71 -43.51 9.03 31.60
C LYS A 71 -43.28 10.52 31.80
N LYS A 72 -44.10 11.34 31.14
CA LYS A 72 -44.11 12.81 31.31
C LYS A 72 -44.47 13.17 32.75
N VAL A 73 -43.70 14.06 33.36
CA VAL A 73 -43.94 14.63 34.70
C VAL A 73 -44.48 16.05 34.53
N ARG A 74 -45.61 16.35 35.19
CA ARG A 74 -46.19 17.70 35.22
C ARG A 74 -45.18 18.69 35.81
N ASN A 75 -45.10 19.89 35.21
CA ASN A 75 -44.18 20.96 35.61
C ASN A 75 -42.68 20.64 35.44
N ALA A 76 -42.29 19.63 34.65
CA ALA A 76 -40.89 19.40 34.30
C ALA A 76 -40.42 20.40 33.22
N GLY A 77 -39.35 21.14 33.48
CA GLY A 77 -38.66 21.95 32.47
C GLY A 77 -37.59 21.16 31.70
N LYS A 78 -36.94 20.22 32.37
CA LYS A 78 -35.95 19.29 31.81
C LYS A 78 -35.90 17.99 32.62
N TYR A 79 -35.29 16.96 32.07
CA TYR A 79 -34.98 15.71 32.76
C TYR A 79 -33.47 15.53 32.87
N TYR A 80 -33.01 15.05 34.03
CA TYR A 80 -31.63 14.67 34.27
C TYR A 80 -31.53 13.17 34.47
N VAL A 81 -30.83 12.50 33.56
CA VAL A 81 -30.52 11.07 33.59
C VAL A 81 -29.14 10.89 34.21
N GLN A 82 -29.08 10.25 35.37
CA GLN A 82 -27.84 9.92 36.07
C GLN A 82 -27.55 8.44 35.91
N TYR A 83 -26.29 8.08 35.66
CA TYR A 83 -25.87 6.68 35.59
C TYR A 83 -24.46 6.45 36.15
N ALA A 84 -24.22 5.26 36.69
CA ALA A 84 -22.94 4.83 37.24
C ALA A 84 -22.76 3.31 37.10
N TYR A 85 -21.55 2.80 37.32
CA TYR A 85 -21.25 1.36 37.33
C TYR A 85 -21.35 0.73 38.72
N ASN A 86 -21.80 1.49 39.71
CA ASN A 86 -22.08 1.06 41.07
C ASN A 86 -23.46 1.61 41.51
N ASN A 87 -24.14 0.89 42.39
CA ASN A 87 -25.48 1.26 42.88
C ASN A 87 -25.48 2.49 43.80
N LYS A 88 -24.33 2.87 44.37
CA LYS A 88 -24.15 4.06 45.20
C LYS A 88 -23.98 5.36 44.40
N PHE A 89 -23.95 5.28 43.06
CA PHE A 89 -23.74 6.42 42.15
C PHE A 89 -22.45 7.21 42.41
N GLN A 90 -21.39 6.54 42.90
CA GLN A 90 -20.05 7.13 42.99
C GLN A 90 -19.52 7.37 41.58
N LYS A 91 -18.92 8.55 41.33
CA LYS A 91 -18.41 8.99 40.02
C LYS A 91 -19.48 8.91 38.92
N ALA A 92 -20.74 9.21 39.26
CA ALA A 92 -21.84 9.14 38.34
C ALA A 92 -21.71 10.16 37.20
N LYS A 93 -22.13 9.73 36.01
CA LYS A 93 -22.26 10.56 34.83
C LYS A 93 -23.71 11.03 34.70
N GLY A 94 -23.89 12.21 34.12
CA GLY A 94 -25.21 12.84 33.97
C GLY A 94 -25.45 13.33 32.56
N ARG A 95 -26.70 13.27 32.09
CA ARG A 95 -27.15 13.92 30.86
C ARG A 95 -28.49 14.61 31.09
N THR A 96 -28.60 15.84 30.62
CA THR A 96 -29.83 16.62 30.69
C THR A 96 -30.51 16.64 29.33
N VAL A 97 -31.83 16.46 29.30
CA VAL A 97 -32.66 16.59 28.08
C VAL A 97 -33.85 17.48 28.35
N SER A 98 -34.38 18.12 27.29
CA SER A 98 -35.55 18.99 27.40
C SER A 98 -36.80 18.23 27.87
N SER A 99 -37.79 18.94 28.40
CA SER A 99 -39.06 18.36 28.88
C SER A 99 -39.87 17.62 27.80
N LYS A 100 -39.65 17.95 26.52
CA LYS A 100 -40.28 17.27 25.36
C LYS A 100 -39.67 15.89 25.09
N LYS A 101 -38.41 15.64 25.49
CA LYS A 101 -37.74 14.35 25.27
C LYS A 101 -38.02 13.41 26.45
N LEU A 102 -38.79 12.36 26.18
CA LEU A 102 -39.16 11.31 27.14
C LEU A 102 -38.30 10.04 27.01
N ALA A 103 -37.22 10.12 26.23
CA ALA A 103 -36.27 9.04 26.02
C ALA A 103 -34.85 9.58 25.85
N LEU A 104 -33.86 8.78 26.23
CA LEU A 104 -32.45 9.06 26.00
C LEU A 104 -31.69 7.76 25.71
N THR A 105 -30.88 7.79 24.65
CA THR A 105 -29.85 6.77 24.40
C THR A 105 -28.49 7.35 24.72
N PHE A 106 -27.67 6.61 25.47
CA PHE A 106 -26.31 7.02 25.83
C PHE A 106 -25.33 5.85 25.79
N SER A 107 -24.06 6.17 25.58
CA SER A 107 -22.97 5.19 25.51
C SER A 107 -22.55 4.72 26.91
N ALA A 108 -22.29 3.42 27.04
CA ALA A 108 -21.84 2.76 28.25
C ALA A 108 -20.81 1.67 27.93
N LYS A 109 -20.05 1.20 28.92
CA LYS A 109 -19.05 0.12 28.73
C LYS A 109 -19.77 -1.19 28.39
N SER A 110 -19.41 -1.83 27.28
CA SER A 110 -19.96 -3.14 26.90
C SER A 110 -19.74 -4.21 27.97
N ASN A 111 -20.67 -5.15 28.09
CA ASN A 111 -20.64 -6.25 29.07
C ASN A 111 -20.58 -5.81 30.56
N SER A 112 -20.82 -4.54 30.86
CA SER A 112 -20.86 -4.05 32.23
C SER A 112 -22.30 -3.91 32.74
N THR A 113 -22.45 -3.85 34.05
CA THR A 113 -23.73 -3.52 34.69
C THR A 113 -23.75 -2.02 34.98
N VAL A 114 -24.80 -1.34 34.53
CA VAL A 114 -25.02 0.09 34.76
C VAL A 114 -26.25 0.28 35.62
N TYR A 115 -26.15 1.16 36.61
CA TYR A 115 -27.25 1.63 37.44
C TYR A 115 -27.63 3.03 36.98
N LEU A 116 -28.91 3.26 36.69
CA LEU A 116 -29.40 4.54 36.20
C LEU A 116 -30.66 4.99 36.94
N ARG A 117 -30.87 6.31 37.01
CA ARG A 117 -32.06 6.95 37.57
C ARG A 117 -32.32 8.29 36.89
N VAL A 118 -33.58 8.70 36.84
CA VAL A 118 -34.01 9.94 36.17
C VAL A 118 -34.73 10.84 37.16
N LYS A 119 -34.47 12.16 37.13
CA LYS A 119 -35.26 13.16 37.86
C LYS A 119 -35.74 14.27 36.94
N ALA A 120 -36.90 14.82 37.26
CA ALA A 120 -37.43 16.02 36.60
C ALA A 120 -36.90 17.27 37.32
N VAL A 121 -36.60 18.33 36.57
CA VAL A 121 -36.05 19.59 37.07
C VAL A 121 -36.83 20.75 36.45
N ASN A 122 -37.17 21.74 37.27
CA ASN A 122 -37.90 22.95 36.88
C ASN A 122 -37.23 24.17 37.53
N GLY A 123 -36.45 24.92 36.74
CA GLY A 123 -35.60 25.99 37.27
C GLY A 123 -34.63 25.46 38.34
N LYS A 124 -34.67 26.07 39.53
CA LYS A 124 -33.88 25.65 40.71
C LYS A 124 -34.46 24.42 41.42
N ASN A 125 -35.72 24.06 41.17
CA ASN A 125 -36.40 22.97 41.85
C ASN A 125 -36.18 21.61 41.15
N SER A 126 -35.80 20.60 41.92
CA SER A 126 -35.62 19.22 41.44
C SER A 126 -36.60 18.27 42.12
N GLY A 127 -37.25 17.41 41.34
CA GLY A 127 -38.04 16.29 41.85
C GLY A 127 -37.19 15.15 42.41
N LYS A 128 -37.82 14.20 43.10
CA LYS A 128 -37.17 12.95 43.54
C LYS A 128 -36.72 12.13 42.32
N TYR A 129 -35.59 11.45 42.43
CA TYR A 129 -35.18 10.46 41.43
C TYR A 129 -36.22 9.33 41.32
N SER A 130 -36.32 8.76 40.12
CA SER A 130 -36.97 7.48 39.87
C SER A 130 -36.36 6.38 40.74
N SER A 131 -37.01 5.23 40.80
CA SER A 131 -36.33 4.01 41.24
C SER A 131 -35.09 3.75 40.35
N THR A 132 -34.04 3.23 40.97
CA THR A 132 -32.81 2.85 40.28
C THR A 132 -33.09 1.65 39.37
N LYS A 133 -32.70 1.75 38.10
CA LYS A 133 -32.76 0.65 37.15
C LYS A 133 -31.36 0.07 36.94
N LYS A 134 -31.24 -1.24 37.13
CA LYS A 134 -30.04 -2.02 36.84
C LYS A 134 -30.14 -2.57 35.42
N VAL A 135 -29.19 -2.24 34.56
CA VAL A 135 -29.17 -2.65 33.15
C VAL A 135 -27.84 -3.35 32.86
N LYS A 136 -27.89 -4.60 32.39
CA LYS A 136 -26.72 -5.28 31.83
C LYS A 136 -26.54 -4.82 30.39
N VAL A 137 -25.41 -4.17 30.10
CA VAL A 137 -25.09 -3.71 28.74
C VAL A 137 -24.76 -4.92 27.89
N LYS A 138 -25.39 -5.01 26.70
CA LYS A 138 -25.16 -6.09 25.76
C LYS A 138 -23.66 -6.19 25.47
N LYS A 139 -23.14 -7.42 25.54
CA LYS A 139 -21.76 -7.72 25.19
C LYS A 139 -21.56 -7.31 23.73
N SER A 140 -20.48 -6.58 23.43
CA SER A 140 -20.03 -6.48 22.04
C SER A 140 -19.81 -7.90 21.56
N ALA A 141 -20.43 -8.29 20.43
CA ALA A 141 -20.06 -9.53 19.79
C ALA A 141 -18.53 -9.51 19.71
N LYS A 142 -17.87 -10.47 20.38
CA LYS A 142 -16.46 -10.70 20.07
C LYS A 142 -16.48 -10.89 18.56
N LYS A 143 -15.62 -10.18 17.83
CA LYS A 143 -15.27 -10.59 16.47
C LYS A 143 -14.70 -11.98 16.67
N THR A 144 -15.55 -13.00 16.58
CA THR A 144 -15.14 -14.39 16.61
C THR A 144 -14.40 -14.53 15.31
N VAL A 145 -13.10 -14.25 15.35
CA VAL A 145 -12.16 -14.99 14.53
C VAL A 145 -12.55 -16.42 14.81
N ARG A 146 -13.21 -17.07 13.84
CA ARG A 146 -13.37 -18.52 13.86
C ARG A 146 -11.98 -19.05 14.21
N LYS A 147 -11.82 -19.68 15.38
CA LYS A 147 -10.62 -20.46 15.65
C LYS A 147 -10.61 -21.51 14.55
N SER A 148 -9.81 -21.29 13.52
CA SER A 148 -9.50 -22.28 12.52
C SER A 148 -8.69 -23.35 13.22
N GLY A 149 -9.31 -24.50 13.51
CA GLY A 149 -8.56 -25.75 13.50
C GLY A 149 -7.84 -25.91 12.15
N PRO A 150 -6.86 -26.81 12.01
CA PRO A 150 -5.93 -26.78 10.89
C PRO A 150 -6.66 -26.82 9.55
N LEU A 151 -6.62 -25.69 8.83
CA LEU A 151 -7.16 -25.46 7.48
C LEU A 151 -6.21 -26.05 6.43
N THR A 152 -5.69 -27.25 6.66
CA THR A 152 -4.63 -27.82 5.82
C THR A 152 -5.14 -27.89 4.38
N PRO A 153 -4.51 -27.17 3.44
CA PRO A 153 -4.94 -27.15 2.05
C PRO A 153 -4.82 -28.56 1.47
N LYS A 154 -5.83 -29.00 0.72
CA LYS A 154 -5.84 -30.30 0.04
C LYS A 154 -5.84 -30.10 -1.46
N LEU A 155 -5.00 -30.84 -2.17
CA LEU A 155 -4.99 -30.81 -3.63
C LEU A 155 -6.23 -31.54 -4.16
N GLY A 156 -7.07 -30.83 -4.90
CA GLY A 156 -8.25 -31.38 -5.56
C GLY A 156 -7.92 -32.05 -6.88
N LYS A 157 -8.88 -32.80 -7.43
CA LYS A 157 -8.79 -33.42 -8.77
C LYS A 157 -8.69 -32.40 -9.90
N ASP A 158 -9.15 -31.17 -9.66
CA ASP A 158 -8.98 -30.01 -10.55
C ASP A 158 -7.54 -29.45 -10.56
N GLY A 159 -6.65 -30.02 -9.76
CA GLY A 159 -5.27 -29.62 -9.62
C GLY A 159 -5.10 -28.28 -8.89
N LEU A 160 -6.09 -27.85 -8.10
CA LEU A 160 -6.04 -26.66 -7.24
C LEU A 160 -6.01 -27.06 -5.76
N TYR A 161 -5.41 -26.24 -4.90
CA TYR A 161 -5.54 -26.43 -3.47
C TYR A 161 -6.84 -25.82 -2.96
N HIS A 162 -7.56 -26.59 -2.15
CA HIS A 162 -8.82 -26.20 -1.51
C HIS A 162 -8.68 -26.30 0.00
N CYS A 163 -9.34 -25.40 0.72
CA CYS A 163 -9.50 -25.51 2.16
C CYS A 163 -10.89 -25.04 2.58
N LYS A 164 -11.39 -25.54 3.72
CA LYS A 164 -12.73 -25.19 4.23
C LYS A 164 -12.92 -23.68 4.51
N ALA A 165 -11.83 -22.91 4.57
CA ALA A 165 -11.87 -21.47 4.81
C ALA A 165 -12.12 -20.65 3.53
N LEU A 166 -11.90 -21.23 2.35
CA LEU A 166 -12.02 -20.56 1.06
C LEU A 166 -13.11 -21.24 0.23
N LYS A 167 -13.78 -20.44 -0.61
CA LYS A 167 -14.81 -20.90 -1.55
C LYS A 167 -14.19 -21.46 -2.84
N TYR A 168 -13.08 -20.87 -3.26
CA TYR A 168 -12.41 -21.19 -4.52
C TYR A 168 -11.11 -21.95 -4.30
N GLY A 169 -10.70 -22.69 -5.34
CA GLY A 169 -9.41 -23.36 -5.39
C GLY A 169 -8.32 -22.40 -5.87
N TYR A 170 -7.12 -22.56 -5.34
CA TYR A 170 -5.97 -21.74 -5.70
C TYR A 170 -4.71 -22.58 -5.83
N ARG A 171 -3.84 -22.24 -6.77
CA ARG A 171 -2.51 -22.83 -6.86
C ARG A 171 -1.50 -21.82 -7.35
N LEU A 172 -0.37 -21.77 -6.67
CA LEU A 172 0.74 -20.88 -6.97
C LEU A 172 1.69 -21.56 -7.97
N TYR A 173 2.19 -20.78 -8.92
CA TYR A 173 3.19 -21.19 -9.90
C TYR A 173 4.31 -20.16 -9.96
N THR A 174 5.53 -20.66 -10.16
CA THR A 174 6.76 -19.89 -10.32
C THR A 174 7.46 -20.29 -11.62
N GLY A 175 8.65 -19.72 -11.87
CA GLY A 175 9.44 -19.99 -13.07
C GLY A 175 9.16 -19.05 -14.24
N ILE A 176 8.53 -17.90 -13.98
CA ILE A 176 8.49 -16.77 -14.93
C ILE A 176 9.91 -16.21 -15.09
N SER A 177 10.60 -16.06 -13.95
CA SER A 177 12.04 -15.79 -13.88
C SER A 177 12.74 -17.03 -13.34
N ASP A 178 13.98 -17.27 -13.80
CA ASP A 178 14.74 -18.48 -13.46
C ASP A 178 15.02 -18.57 -11.96
N LYS A 179 15.26 -17.40 -11.34
CA LYS A 179 15.38 -17.19 -9.89
C LYS A 179 14.59 -15.94 -9.51
N MET A 180 14.26 -15.83 -8.22
CA MET A 180 13.60 -14.66 -7.64
C MET A 180 14.60 -13.96 -6.72
N TYR A 181 14.73 -12.65 -6.85
CA TYR A 181 15.80 -11.87 -6.23
C TYR A 181 15.23 -10.92 -5.18
N SER A 182 15.88 -10.85 -4.01
CA SER A 182 15.52 -9.90 -2.97
C SER A 182 15.69 -8.45 -3.44
N GLY A 183 14.73 -7.57 -3.17
CA GLY A 183 14.76 -6.17 -3.63
C GLY A 183 14.40 -5.96 -5.11
N CYS A 184 14.05 -7.02 -5.84
CA CYS A 184 13.44 -6.94 -7.17
C CYS A 184 11.95 -7.27 -7.11
N GLY A 185 11.19 -6.83 -8.12
CA GLY A 185 9.84 -7.34 -8.34
C GLY A 185 9.86 -8.87 -8.49
N THR A 186 8.84 -9.53 -7.96
CA THR A 186 8.69 -10.99 -8.04
C THR A 186 7.40 -11.35 -8.74
N ALA A 187 7.51 -11.89 -9.96
CA ALA A 187 6.39 -12.31 -10.78
C ALA A 187 5.87 -13.69 -10.36
N LEU A 188 4.56 -13.79 -10.13
CA LEU A 188 3.89 -15.01 -9.72
C LEU A 188 2.62 -15.24 -10.56
N TYR A 189 2.34 -16.51 -10.87
CA TYR A 189 1.07 -16.92 -11.47
C TYR A 189 0.19 -17.63 -10.45
N ILE A 190 -1.05 -17.17 -10.33
CA ILE A 190 -2.08 -17.74 -9.47
C ILE A 190 -3.15 -18.37 -10.34
N LYS A 191 -3.16 -19.71 -10.40
CA LYS A 191 -4.25 -20.46 -11.03
C LYS A 191 -5.43 -20.53 -10.07
N THR A 192 -6.63 -20.23 -10.56
CA THR A 192 -7.85 -20.30 -9.76
C THR A 192 -9.09 -20.43 -10.64
N ASN A 193 -10.14 -21.07 -10.11
CA ASN A 193 -11.47 -21.10 -10.72
C ASN A 193 -12.29 -19.83 -10.42
N ARG A 194 -11.74 -18.87 -9.67
CA ARG A 194 -12.39 -17.58 -9.40
C ARG A 194 -12.35 -16.65 -10.63
N LYS A 195 -13.49 -16.03 -10.93
CA LYS A 195 -13.65 -15.12 -12.08
C LYS A 195 -13.21 -13.67 -11.83
N ASN A 196 -13.25 -13.18 -10.58
CA ASN A 196 -12.86 -11.82 -10.22
C ASN A 196 -11.59 -11.78 -9.34
N SER A 197 -10.94 -10.62 -9.32
CA SER A 197 -9.69 -10.35 -8.60
C SER A 197 -9.86 -10.03 -7.11
N ASN A 198 -11.06 -10.26 -6.52
CA ASN A 198 -11.33 -9.96 -5.11
C ASN A 198 -10.72 -11.01 -4.17
N PHE A 199 -9.40 -11.12 -4.17
CA PHE A 199 -8.59 -11.92 -3.27
C PHE A 199 -7.30 -11.17 -2.94
N GLN A 200 -6.68 -11.52 -1.82
CA GLN A 200 -5.43 -10.93 -1.35
C GLN A 200 -4.37 -12.02 -1.25
N ILE A 201 -3.18 -11.71 -1.74
CA ILE A 201 -1.98 -12.52 -1.53
C ILE A 201 -1.17 -11.85 -0.42
N SER A 202 -0.64 -12.65 0.50
CA SER A 202 0.16 -12.18 1.63
C SER A 202 1.40 -13.05 1.78
N PHE A 203 2.48 -12.43 2.23
CA PHE A 203 3.82 -13.00 2.23
C PHE A 203 4.42 -12.91 3.63
N TYR A 204 5.00 -14.02 4.09
CA TYR A 204 5.55 -14.12 5.44
C TYR A 204 6.98 -14.66 5.40
N ASP A 205 7.87 -14.03 6.14
CA ASP A 205 9.24 -14.53 6.30
C ASP A 205 9.27 -15.82 7.16
N LYS A 206 10.46 -16.42 7.31
CA LYS A 206 10.67 -17.62 8.15
C LYS A 206 10.28 -17.44 9.62
N LYS A 207 10.26 -16.20 10.13
CA LYS A 207 9.87 -15.85 11.50
C LYS A 207 8.36 -15.59 11.61
N GLY A 208 7.62 -15.67 10.51
CA GLY A 208 6.19 -15.38 10.45
C GLY A 208 5.85 -13.89 10.39
N ASN A 209 6.83 -13.00 10.18
CA ASN A 209 6.55 -11.57 10.00
C ASN A 209 5.96 -11.33 8.62
N ASP A 210 4.98 -10.44 8.56
CA ASP A 210 4.42 -9.98 7.28
C ASP A 210 5.47 -9.15 6.51
N VAL A 211 5.75 -9.59 5.29
CA VAL A 211 6.66 -8.94 4.34
C VAL A 211 5.97 -8.62 3.02
N SER A 212 4.63 -8.60 3.03
CA SER A 212 3.81 -8.15 1.91
C SER A 212 4.10 -6.66 1.70
N GLY A 213 4.99 -6.35 0.76
CA GLY A 213 5.21 -4.98 0.33
C GLY A 213 4.05 -4.53 -0.57
N TRP A 214 4.36 -3.91 -1.69
CA TRP A 214 3.37 -3.46 -2.66
C TRP A 214 3.36 -4.39 -3.88
N ALA A 215 2.22 -4.41 -4.58
CA ALA A 215 2.17 -4.95 -5.92
C ALA A 215 2.65 -3.88 -6.90
N GLU A 216 3.39 -4.30 -7.91
CA GLU A 216 3.77 -3.45 -9.03
C GLU A 216 2.69 -3.52 -10.11
N CYS A 217 2.24 -2.35 -10.53
CA CYS A 217 1.32 -2.18 -11.65
C CYS A 217 2.12 -1.61 -12.82
N SER A 218 2.30 -2.40 -13.88
CA SER A 218 3.06 -2.00 -15.07
C SER A 218 2.47 -2.67 -16.32
N SER A 219 3.00 -2.33 -17.50
CA SER A 219 2.73 -3.04 -18.74
C SER A 219 3.94 -3.90 -19.12
N TYR A 220 3.70 -5.17 -19.46
CA TYR A 220 4.72 -6.11 -19.88
C TYR A 220 4.42 -6.62 -21.29
N SER A 221 5.44 -6.58 -22.14
CA SER A 221 5.32 -6.82 -23.60
C SER A 221 5.13 -8.31 -23.93
N ASP A 222 5.53 -9.19 -23.02
CA ASP A 222 5.36 -10.65 -23.09
C ASP A 222 4.04 -11.14 -22.47
N VAL A 223 3.15 -10.23 -22.05
CA VAL A 223 1.83 -10.55 -21.49
C VAL A 223 0.74 -10.07 -22.46
N LYS A 224 -0.03 -11.03 -22.99
CA LYS A 224 -1.13 -10.77 -23.95
C LYS A 224 -2.16 -9.80 -23.36
N ASN A 225 -2.56 -8.80 -24.15
CA ASN A 225 -3.30 -7.60 -23.70
C ASN A 225 -2.50 -6.75 -22.71
N GLY A 226 -1.22 -6.49 -22.99
CA GLY A 226 -0.27 -5.68 -22.20
C GLY A 226 -0.64 -4.21 -22.02
N ALA A 227 -1.92 -3.90 -21.92
CA ALA A 227 -2.44 -2.70 -21.31
C ALA A 227 -1.85 -2.54 -19.90
N TYR A 228 -1.74 -1.28 -19.49
CA TYR A 228 -1.26 -0.95 -18.16
C TYR A 228 -2.12 -1.61 -17.09
N TRP A 229 -1.51 -2.39 -16.19
CA TRP A 229 -2.25 -3.06 -15.12
C TRP A 229 -2.83 -2.00 -14.18
N THR A 230 -4.14 -2.01 -14.00
CA THR A 230 -4.84 -1.05 -13.11
C THR A 230 -5.08 -1.62 -11.71
N SER A 231 -4.70 -2.88 -11.49
CA SER A 231 -4.92 -3.61 -10.25
C SER A 231 -3.67 -4.42 -9.89
N ASN A 232 -3.54 -4.80 -8.61
CA ASN A 232 -2.42 -5.59 -8.08
C ASN A 232 -2.22 -6.95 -8.76
N VAL A 233 -3.22 -7.38 -9.53
CA VAL A 233 -3.21 -8.62 -10.32
C VAL A 233 -3.75 -8.35 -11.72
N GLU A 234 -3.21 -9.04 -12.72
CA GLU A 234 -3.70 -8.99 -14.11
C GLU A 234 -4.39 -10.28 -14.50
N LYS A 235 -5.51 -10.21 -15.22
CA LYS A 235 -6.25 -11.40 -15.64
C LYS A 235 -5.55 -12.03 -16.84
N VAL A 236 -5.19 -13.30 -16.70
CA VAL A 236 -4.62 -14.09 -17.80
C VAL A 236 -5.37 -15.42 -17.96
N PRO A 237 -5.18 -16.16 -19.07
CA PRO A 237 -5.82 -17.46 -19.23
C PRO A 237 -5.63 -18.38 -18.01
N GLY A 238 -6.75 -18.88 -17.47
CA GLY A 238 -6.77 -19.81 -16.33
C GLY A 238 -6.47 -19.23 -14.94
N GLY A 239 -6.15 -17.93 -14.81
CA GLY A 239 -5.72 -17.40 -13.52
C GLY A 239 -5.45 -15.90 -13.52
N TYR A 240 -4.43 -15.51 -12.76
CA TYR A 240 -3.97 -14.13 -12.59
C TYR A 240 -2.45 -14.07 -12.48
N LEU A 241 -1.84 -13.03 -13.04
CA LEU A 241 -0.44 -12.67 -12.78
C LEU A 241 -0.37 -11.57 -11.73
N THR A 242 0.74 -11.54 -11.01
CA THR A 242 1.06 -10.43 -10.10
C THR A 242 2.57 -10.26 -10.04
N VAL A 243 3.02 -9.04 -9.81
CA VAL A 243 4.42 -8.73 -9.51
C VAL A 243 4.45 -8.04 -8.17
N HIS A 244 5.23 -8.57 -7.23
CA HIS A 244 5.31 -8.03 -5.87
C HIS A 244 6.72 -7.62 -5.51
N GLN A 245 6.87 -6.45 -4.91
CA GLN A 245 8.05 -6.12 -4.13
C GLN A 245 7.84 -6.50 -2.68
N PHE A 246 8.88 -7.08 -2.09
CA PHE A 246 8.88 -7.43 -0.67
C PHE A 246 9.76 -6.45 0.08
N GLN A 247 9.25 -5.88 1.18
CA GLN A 247 10.07 -5.08 2.07
C GLN A 247 9.53 -5.20 3.48
N ASN A 248 10.42 -5.44 4.46
CA ASN A 248 10.02 -5.30 5.84
C ASN A 248 9.79 -3.80 6.14
N LEU A 249 8.54 -3.41 6.38
CA LEU A 249 8.19 -2.00 6.54
C LEU A 249 8.85 -1.32 7.75
N LYS A 250 9.23 -2.10 8.77
CA LYS A 250 9.88 -1.60 9.99
C LYS A 250 11.38 -1.40 9.77
N THR A 251 12.07 -2.38 9.20
CA THR A 251 13.53 -2.34 9.04
C THR A 251 13.98 -1.78 7.70
N LYS A 252 13.05 -1.61 6.75
CA LYS A 252 13.30 -1.28 5.34
C LYS A 252 14.19 -2.27 4.59
N LYS A 253 14.48 -3.43 5.19
CA LYS A 253 15.29 -4.49 4.58
C LYS A 253 14.43 -5.40 3.70
N TYR A 254 15.04 -5.86 2.61
CA TYR A 254 14.45 -6.86 1.74
C TYR A 254 14.63 -8.26 2.34
N PRO A 255 13.58 -9.11 2.35
CA PRO A 255 13.69 -10.45 2.91
C PRO A 255 14.48 -11.37 1.97
N VAL A 256 15.19 -12.34 2.54
CA VAL A 256 15.98 -13.35 1.83
C VAL A 256 15.58 -14.75 2.27
N GLY A 257 15.75 -15.73 1.38
CA GLY A 257 15.43 -17.13 1.63
C GLY A 257 13.94 -17.45 1.47
N ASN A 258 13.45 -18.38 2.27
CA ASN A 258 12.11 -18.93 2.14
C ASN A 258 11.02 -17.94 2.60
N ILE A 259 10.08 -17.65 1.72
CA ILE A 259 8.90 -16.82 1.95
C ILE A 259 7.65 -17.66 1.80
N THR A 260 6.84 -17.70 2.85
CA THR A 260 5.54 -18.39 2.84
C THR A 260 4.50 -17.51 2.15
N VAL A 261 3.83 -18.07 1.14
CA VAL A 261 2.76 -17.39 0.40
C VAL A 261 1.42 -17.87 0.92
N LYS A 262 0.55 -16.92 1.28
CA LYS A 262 -0.83 -17.18 1.72
C LYS A 262 -1.80 -16.41 0.84
N ILE A 263 -3.02 -16.95 0.72
CA ILE A 263 -4.12 -16.31 0.01
C ILE A 263 -5.34 -16.20 0.91
N SER A 264 -6.11 -15.13 0.73
CA SER A 264 -7.39 -14.88 1.40
C SER A 264 -8.39 -14.36 0.38
N GLU A 265 -9.65 -14.79 0.43
CA GLU A 265 -10.68 -14.17 -0.40
C GLU A 265 -11.21 -12.89 0.26
N ILE A 266 -11.51 -11.86 -0.53
CA ILE A 266 -12.05 -10.60 -0.03
C ILE A 266 -13.57 -10.60 -0.21
N ASN A 267 -14.29 -10.33 0.87
CA ASN A 267 -15.74 -10.10 0.86
C ASN A 267 -16.06 -8.83 1.67
N ASN A 268 -16.79 -7.89 1.07
CA ASN A 268 -17.11 -6.57 1.66
C ASN A 268 -15.88 -5.85 2.24
N ASN A 269 -14.75 -5.86 1.53
CA ASN A 269 -13.45 -5.31 1.95
C ASN A 269 -12.77 -6.00 3.13
N TYR A 270 -13.26 -7.18 3.56
CA TYR A 270 -12.62 -7.96 4.63
C TYR A 270 -12.09 -9.28 4.09
N PRO A 271 -10.83 -9.65 4.41
CA PRO A 271 -10.34 -10.97 4.10
C PRO A 271 -11.14 -12.00 4.90
N THR A 272 -11.58 -13.03 4.21
CA THR A 272 -12.10 -14.27 4.78
C THR A 272 -10.94 -15.14 5.27
N GLY A 273 -11.15 -16.42 5.56
CA GLY A 273 -10.07 -17.26 6.09
C GLY A 273 -8.83 -17.30 5.18
N LYS A 274 -7.68 -17.71 5.72
CA LYS A 274 -6.41 -17.75 4.98
C LYS A 274 -6.03 -19.18 4.63
N MET A 275 -5.41 -19.37 3.47
CA MET A 275 -4.84 -20.64 3.02
C MET A 275 -3.37 -20.45 2.63
N THR A 276 -2.49 -21.34 3.09
CA THR A 276 -1.10 -21.37 2.61
C THR A 276 -1.07 -21.98 1.21
N LEU A 277 -0.39 -21.34 0.27
CA LEU A 277 -0.20 -21.85 -1.11
C LEU A 277 1.16 -22.51 -1.32
N GLY A 278 2.09 -22.31 -0.39
CA GLY A 278 3.41 -22.90 -0.41
C GLY A 278 4.49 -21.89 -0.03
N THR A 279 5.71 -22.19 -0.44
CA THR A 279 6.91 -21.39 -0.14
C THR A 279 7.65 -21.08 -1.43
N ILE A 280 8.05 -19.81 -1.60
CA ILE A 280 8.97 -19.36 -2.63
C ILE A 280 10.33 -19.03 -2.00
N LYS A 281 11.41 -19.04 -2.80
CA LYS A 281 12.77 -18.74 -2.33
C LYS A 281 13.27 -17.45 -3.00
N LEU A 282 13.66 -16.47 -2.20
CA LEU A 282 14.34 -15.26 -2.66
C LEU A 282 15.85 -15.40 -2.47
N GLU A 283 16.60 -15.17 -3.54
CA GLU A 283 18.05 -15.10 -3.49
C GLU A 283 18.51 -13.78 -2.86
N ASP A 284 19.64 -13.85 -2.14
CA ASP A 284 20.29 -12.65 -1.61
C ASP A 284 20.99 -11.91 -2.77
N THR A 285 20.33 -10.88 -3.27
CA THR A 285 20.81 -10.09 -4.41
C THR A 285 22.11 -9.38 -4.11
N GLU A 286 22.32 -8.89 -2.88
CA GLU A 286 23.56 -8.20 -2.52
C GLU A 286 24.73 -9.18 -2.50
N ALA A 287 24.55 -10.35 -1.90
CA ALA A 287 25.56 -11.40 -1.90
C ALA A 287 25.86 -11.89 -3.33
N ALA A 288 24.83 -12.09 -4.16
CA ALA A 288 24.98 -12.49 -5.55
C ALA A 288 25.72 -11.43 -6.38
N HIS A 289 25.44 -10.14 -6.15
CA HIS A 289 26.09 -9.03 -6.84
C HIS A 289 27.58 -8.93 -6.48
N LYS A 290 27.93 -9.07 -5.19
CA LYS A 290 29.33 -9.14 -4.75
C LYS A 290 30.08 -10.32 -5.37
N ALA A 291 29.44 -11.50 -5.41
CA ALA A 291 30.04 -12.68 -6.03
C ALA A 291 30.26 -12.48 -7.54
N TRP A 292 29.30 -11.87 -8.22
CA TRP A 292 29.42 -11.50 -9.63
C TRP A 292 30.57 -10.51 -9.87
N VAL A 293 30.71 -9.45 -9.06
CA VAL A 293 31.84 -8.51 -9.21
C VAL A 293 33.19 -9.23 -9.09
N LYS A 294 33.34 -10.16 -8.13
CA LYS A 294 34.57 -10.96 -8.00
C LYS A 294 34.86 -11.78 -9.27
N ASP A 295 33.83 -12.36 -9.87
CA ASP A 295 33.94 -13.10 -11.14
C ASP A 295 34.34 -12.17 -12.30
N ILE A 296 33.73 -10.99 -12.40
CA ILE A 296 34.06 -9.98 -13.43
C ILE A 296 35.51 -9.49 -13.28
N LEU A 297 35.97 -9.21 -12.06
CA LEU A 297 37.37 -8.79 -11.82
C LEU A 297 38.39 -9.87 -12.22
N LYS A 298 38.02 -11.14 -12.11
CA LYS A 298 38.84 -12.25 -12.60
C LYS A 298 38.81 -12.33 -14.14
N LYS A 299 37.62 -12.34 -14.74
CA LYS A 299 37.45 -12.52 -16.20
C LYS A 299 37.98 -11.36 -17.03
N SER A 300 37.88 -10.14 -16.52
CA SER A 300 38.45 -8.94 -17.14
C SER A 300 39.96 -8.84 -17.05
N GLY A 301 40.63 -9.68 -16.24
CA GLY A 301 42.04 -9.52 -15.91
C GLY A 301 42.33 -8.35 -14.97
N ALA A 302 41.31 -7.65 -14.44
CA ALA A 302 41.49 -6.55 -13.50
C ALA A 302 42.31 -6.96 -12.26
N ASN A 303 42.17 -8.21 -11.78
CA ASN A 303 42.97 -8.70 -10.65
C ASN A 303 44.49 -8.69 -10.90
N GLN A 304 44.94 -8.66 -12.16
CA GLN A 304 46.36 -8.59 -12.53
C GLN A 304 46.89 -7.15 -12.55
N LYS A 305 46.01 -6.14 -12.50
CA LYS A 305 46.39 -4.72 -12.53
C LYS A 305 46.72 -4.23 -11.12
N LYS A 306 47.76 -3.39 -11.01
CA LYS A 306 48.18 -2.79 -9.74
C LYS A 306 47.38 -1.52 -9.44
N ASP A 307 47.26 -0.62 -10.42
CA ASP A 307 46.51 0.62 -10.31
C ASP A 307 44.98 0.37 -10.32
N PRO A 308 44.20 0.91 -9.37
CA PRO A 308 42.75 0.71 -9.35
C PRO A 308 41.99 1.35 -10.53
N GLY A 309 42.53 2.41 -11.17
CA GLY A 309 41.93 2.93 -12.38
C GLY A 309 42.13 1.99 -13.57
N ASP A 310 43.32 1.37 -13.69
CA ASP A 310 43.57 0.35 -14.72
C ASP A 310 42.70 -0.91 -14.52
N LYS A 311 42.36 -1.23 -13.26
CA LYS A 311 41.34 -2.25 -12.95
C LYS A 311 39.99 -1.87 -13.55
N MET A 312 39.58 -0.61 -13.40
CA MET A 312 38.32 -0.14 -13.96
C MET A 312 38.33 -0.17 -15.49
N ASP A 313 39.43 0.22 -16.15
CA ASP A 313 39.56 0.11 -17.61
C ASP A 313 39.40 -1.33 -18.10
N ALA A 314 40.07 -2.28 -17.43
CA ALA A 314 39.95 -3.70 -17.73
C ALA A 314 38.49 -4.20 -17.58
N VAL A 315 37.81 -3.80 -16.49
CA VAL A 315 36.39 -4.12 -16.27
C VAL A 315 35.51 -3.52 -17.36
N CYS A 316 35.70 -2.24 -17.70
CA CYS A 316 34.89 -1.55 -18.71
C CYS A 316 35.02 -2.23 -20.07
N ASN A 317 36.25 -2.49 -20.51
CA ASN A 317 36.52 -3.21 -21.77
C ASN A 317 35.84 -4.59 -21.80
N TYR A 318 35.92 -5.34 -20.70
CA TYR A 318 35.24 -6.62 -20.60
C TYR A 318 33.72 -6.46 -20.68
N LEU A 319 33.13 -5.56 -19.90
CA LEU A 319 31.68 -5.37 -19.87
C LEU A 319 31.12 -4.85 -21.20
N CYS A 320 31.83 -3.96 -21.91
CA CYS A 320 31.44 -3.52 -23.26
C CYS A 320 31.24 -4.69 -24.23
N GLN A 321 32.07 -5.73 -24.11
CA GLN A 321 32.05 -6.89 -25.01
C GLN A 321 31.09 -8.00 -24.56
N HIS A 322 30.73 -8.01 -23.28
CA HIS A 322 29.99 -9.12 -22.65
C HIS A 322 28.62 -8.71 -22.12
N THR A 323 28.22 -7.46 -22.35
CA THR A 323 26.88 -6.98 -22.04
C THR A 323 26.17 -6.58 -23.33
N ARG A 324 24.84 -6.58 -23.27
CA ARG A 324 23.99 -6.13 -24.36
C ARG A 324 23.09 -4.99 -23.90
N TYR A 325 22.60 -4.22 -24.85
CA TYR A 325 21.65 -3.16 -24.58
C TYR A 325 20.29 -3.72 -24.21
N ASN A 326 19.49 -2.93 -23.48
CA ASN A 326 18.11 -3.28 -23.17
C ASN A 326 17.33 -3.58 -24.46
N SER A 327 16.53 -4.65 -24.43
CA SER A 327 15.69 -5.06 -25.56
C SER A 327 14.88 -3.88 -26.10
N CYS A 328 14.98 -3.58 -27.39
CA CYS A 328 14.38 -2.39 -27.99
C CYS A 328 14.07 -2.55 -29.48
N PHE A 329 13.36 -1.57 -30.06
CA PHE A 329 13.08 -1.47 -31.49
C PHE A 329 13.04 0.00 -31.94
N LYS A 330 13.26 0.25 -33.24
CA LYS A 330 13.05 1.57 -33.85
C LYS A 330 11.55 1.83 -34.02
N ASN A 331 11.06 2.93 -33.49
CA ASN A 331 9.63 3.20 -33.37
C ASN A 331 9.11 4.00 -34.56
N LYS A 332 8.15 3.41 -35.29
CA LYS A 332 7.47 4.03 -36.42
C LYS A 332 6.64 5.24 -36.01
N ASP A 333 6.06 5.20 -34.82
CA ASP A 333 5.14 6.23 -34.33
C ASP A 333 5.90 7.48 -33.83
N TYR A 334 7.24 7.43 -33.83
CA TYR A 334 8.13 8.50 -33.35
C TYR A 334 9.35 8.64 -34.27
N ASP A 335 9.15 8.74 -35.58
CA ASP A 335 10.20 9.07 -36.57
C ASP A 335 11.52 8.27 -36.42
N GLY A 336 11.44 6.99 -36.05
CA GLY A 336 12.60 6.10 -35.92
C GLY A 336 13.29 6.09 -34.55
N GLU A 337 12.77 6.82 -33.55
CA GLU A 337 13.24 6.83 -32.16
C GLU A 337 13.31 5.43 -31.53
N ILE A 338 14.23 5.21 -30.59
CA ILE A 338 14.34 3.92 -29.91
C ILE A 338 13.25 3.76 -28.85
N SER A 339 12.54 2.63 -28.88
CA SER A 339 11.55 2.25 -27.88
C SER A 339 11.92 0.95 -27.18
N TYR A 340 11.86 0.99 -25.85
CA TYR A 340 12.27 -0.12 -24.98
C TYR A 340 11.16 -1.14 -24.82
N ILE A 341 11.58 -2.41 -24.83
CA ILE A 341 10.76 -3.56 -24.50
C ILE A 341 10.97 -3.89 -23.03
N ILE A 342 9.86 -4.08 -22.32
CA ILE A 342 9.86 -4.50 -20.93
C ILE A 342 9.14 -5.83 -20.86
N THR A 343 9.88 -6.91 -20.58
CA THR A 343 9.31 -8.23 -20.29
C THR A 343 9.24 -8.47 -18.79
N LEU A 344 8.34 -9.36 -18.33
CA LEU A 344 8.26 -9.74 -16.92
C LEU A 344 9.58 -10.32 -16.40
N LYS A 345 10.26 -11.14 -17.21
CA LYS A 345 11.54 -11.74 -16.84
C LYS A 345 12.62 -10.67 -16.65
N GLU A 346 12.73 -9.72 -17.58
CA GLU A 346 13.75 -8.66 -17.52
C GLU A 346 13.49 -7.63 -16.41
N SER A 347 12.22 -7.35 -16.09
CA SER A 347 11.86 -6.40 -15.03
C SER A 347 12.08 -6.95 -13.62
N THR A 348 12.07 -8.27 -13.47
CA THR A 348 12.20 -8.96 -12.17
C THR A 348 13.59 -9.60 -11.97
N THR A 349 14.51 -9.40 -12.91
CA THR A 349 15.87 -9.93 -12.86
C THR A 349 16.89 -8.78 -12.77
N PRO A 350 17.83 -8.80 -11.80
CA PRO A 350 18.87 -7.79 -11.68
C PRO A 350 19.74 -7.64 -12.94
N GLY A 351 20.18 -6.41 -13.25
CA GLY A 351 21.05 -6.07 -14.39
C GLY A 351 22.26 -6.99 -14.56
N PHE A 352 23.01 -7.19 -13.47
CA PHE A 352 24.22 -8.02 -13.46
C PHE A 352 23.97 -9.51 -13.74
N VAL A 353 22.76 -10.01 -13.47
CA VAL A 353 22.38 -11.40 -13.77
C VAL A 353 22.06 -11.54 -15.25
N LYS A 354 21.33 -10.56 -15.80
CA LYS A 354 20.94 -10.57 -17.22
C LYS A 354 22.06 -10.10 -18.15
N MET A 355 23.11 -9.47 -17.62
CA MET A 355 24.18 -8.81 -18.38
C MET A 355 23.60 -7.80 -19.40
N VAL A 356 22.59 -7.04 -18.96
CA VAL A 356 21.89 -6.05 -19.80
C VAL A 356 21.90 -4.70 -19.11
N TYR A 357 22.40 -3.69 -19.83
CA TYR A 357 22.61 -2.34 -19.35
C TYR A 357 22.24 -1.30 -20.42
N ASP A 358 22.12 -0.05 -19.99
CA ASP A 358 21.95 1.11 -20.83
C ASP A 358 22.71 2.30 -20.23
N SER A 359 22.66 3.46 -20.88
CA SER A 359 23.33 4.66 -20.42
C SER A 359 22.84 5.19 -19.07
N PHE A 360 21.68 4.73 -18.58
CA PHE A 360 21.14 5.08 -17.27
C PHE A 360 21.66 4.16 -16.16
N THR A 361 21.78 2.87 -16.46
CA THR A 361 22.12 1.83 -15.48
C THR A 361 23.62 1.54 -15.41
N SER A 362 24.36 1.65 -16.52
CA SER A 362 25.80 1.38 -16.55
C SER A 362 26.63 2.25 -15.60
N PRO A 363 26.39 3.57 -15.45
CA PRO A 363 27.20 4.38 -14.55
C PRO A 363 27.04 3.97 -13.08
N ASN A 364 25.83 3.58 -12.68
CA ASN A 364 25.55 3.14 -11.32
C ASN A 364 26.18 1.78 -11.00
N GLU A 365 26.27 0.90 -12.00
CA GLU A 365 27.01 -0.37 -11.89
C GLU A 365 28.51 -0.11 -11.69
N LEU A 366 29.10 0.82 -12.44
CA LEU A 366 30.50 1.23 -12.26
C LEU A 366 30.76 1.82 -10.88
N VAL A 367 29.84 2.62 -10.35
CA VAL A 367 29.92 3.14 -8.97
C VAL A 367 29.99 1.99 -7.95
N TYR A 368 29.17 0.95 -8.14
CA TYR A 368 29.18 -0.21 -7.27
C TYR A 368 30.51 -0.97 -7.34
N ILE A 369 30.99 -1.27 -8.56
CA ILE A 369 32.24 -1.99 -8.80
C ILE A 369 33.44 -1.21 -8.23
N GLY A 370 33.52 0.09 -8.55
CA GLY A 370 34.56 0.98 -8.06
C GLY A 370 34.66 0.96 -6.53
N LYS A 371 33.51 0.99 -5.85
CA LYS A 371 33.45 0.83 -4.38
C LYS A 371 34.03 -0.52 -3.92
N GLN A 372 33.79 -1.62 -4.62
CA GLN A 372 34.31 -2.95 -4.24
C GLN A 372 35.84 -3.05 -4.35
N ILE A 373 36.46 -2.27 -5.23
CA ILE A 373 37.92 -2.29 -5.45
C ILE A 373 38.66 -1.14 -4.76
N GLY A 374 37.98 -0.36 -3.91
CA GLY A 374 38.57 0.78 -3.22
C GLY A 374 38.80 2.00 -4.10
N TYR A 375 38.10 2.10 -5.23
CA TYR A 375 38.22 3.19 -6.21
C TYR A 375 36.85 3.83 -6.46
N PRO A 376 36.36 4.66 -5.51
CA PRO A 376 34.97 5.10 -5.49
C PRO A 376 34.66 6.08 -6.62
N LEU A 377 33.80 5.67 -7.54
CA LEU A 377 33.29 6.51 -8.63
C LEU A 377 31.99 7.21 -8.21
N ARG A 378 31.62 8.26 -8.95
CA ARG A 378 30.26 8.81 -8.95
C ARG A 378 29.65 8.71 -10.36
N SER A 379 28.35 8.46 -10.45
CA SER A 379 27.62 8.55 -11.71
C SER A 379 27.54 10.01 -12.17
N MET A 380 27.70 10.25 -13.46
CA MET A 380 27.49 11.57 -14.09
C MET A 380 26.10 11.71 -14.74
N TYR A 381 25.25 10.68 -14.68
CA TYR A 381 23.94 10.69 -15.35
C TYR A 381 23.06 11.89 -14.97
N GLY A 382 23.13 12.32 -13.70
CA GLY A 382 22.35 13.43 -13.15
C GLY A 382 23.06 14.78 -13.13
N ASP A 383 24.30 14.88 -13.61
CA ASP A 383 25.10 16.11 -13.52
C ASP A 383 24.56 17.23 -14.41
N TYR A 384 23.95 16.85 -15.54
CA TYR A 384 23.47 17.76 -16.55
C TYR A 384 21.98 17.59 -16.76
N LYS A 385 21.29 18.69 -17.06
CA LYS A 385 19.87 18.65 -17.41
C LYS A 385 19.67 17.80 -18.67
N TYR A 386 18.71 16.88 -18.62
CA TYR A 386 18.37 15.98 -19.73
C TYR A 386 18.20 16.74 -21.05
N GLY A 387 18.79 16.21 -22.12
CA GLY A 387 18.71 16.76 -23.48
C GLY A 387 19.70 17.88 -23.80
N THR A 388 20.47 18.37 -22.83
CA THR A 388 21.56 19.34 -23.09
C THR A 388 22.77 18.66 -23.75
N VAL A 389 23.65 19.47 -24.35
CA VAL A 389 24.92 18.98 -24.92
C VAL A 389 25.76 18.25 -23.86
N GLY A 390 25.89 18.83 -22.66
CA GLY A 390 26.59 18.19 -21.55
C GLY A 390 25.97 16.84 -21.16
N TRP A 391 24.63 16.74 -21.11
CA TRP A 391 23.98 15.46 -20.85
C TRP A 391 24.31 14.43 -21.94
N ARG A 392 24.18 14.78 -23.23
CA ARG A 392 24.50 13.87 -24.34
C ARG A 392 25.96 13.40 -24.32
N MET A 393 26.88 14.27 -23.92
CA MET A 393 28.30 13.94 -23.83
C MET A 393 28.63 13.05 -22.62
N TYR A 394 28.02 13.29 -21.46
CA TYR A 394 28.54 12.74 -20.20
C TYR A 394 27.62 11.78 -19.43
N HIS A 395 26.34 11.66 -19.81
CA HIS A 395 25.36 10.94 -18.96
C HIS A 395 25.68 9.46 -18.71
N TYR A 396 26.41 8.82 -19.60
CA TYR A 396 26.77 7.40 -19.52
C TYR A 396 28.11 7.12 -18.82
N TYR A 397 28.79 8.15 -18.31
CA TYR A 397 30.04 7.99 -17.58
C TYR A 397 29.86 7.91 -16.07
N ALA A 398 30.79 7.20 -15.43
CA ALA A 398 31.12 7.35 -14.02
C ALA A 398 32.52 7.95 -13.89
N ILE A 399 32.71 8.90 -12.97
CA ILE A 399 33.96 9.64 -12.81
C ILE A 399 34.55 9.44 -11.42
N HIS A 400 35.87 9.26 -11.36
CA HIS A 400 36.60 9.28 -10.09
C HIS A 400 36.87 10.73 -9.67
N LYS A 401 36.55 11.07 -8.42
CA LYS A 401 36.53 12.48 -7.97
C LYS A 401 37.91 13.14 -7.96
N SER A 402 38.96 12.37 -7.64
CA SER A 402 40.29 12.91 -7.37
C SER A 402 41.12 13.08 -8.64
N ASP A 403 41.26 12.02 -9.44
CA ASP A 403 42.08 12.03 -10.68
C ASP A 403 41.28 12.35 -11.95
N LYS A 404 39.95 12.51 -11.85
CA LYS A 404 39.03 12.85 -12.94
C LYS A 404 38.95 11.81 -14.06
N ARG A 405 39.46 10.58 -13.88
CA ARG A 405 39.28 9.50 -14.86
C ARG A 405 37.80 9.17 -14.99
N MET A 406 37.35 9.07 -16.24
CA MET A 406 35.98 8.74 -16.61
C MET A 406 35.93 7.31 -17.18
N PHE A 407 34.92 6.56 -16.77
CA PHE A 407 34.73 5.17 -17.13
C PHE A 407 33.32 4.97 -17.66
N GLU A 408 33.17 4.15 -18.69
CA GLU A 408 31.88 3.80 -19.26
C GLU A 408 31.94 2.37 -19.80
N PHE A 409 30.78 1.72 -19.90
CA PHE A 409 30.68 0.46 -20.63
C PHE A 409 29.35 0.32 -21.39
N CYS A 410 28.70 1.43 -21.74
CA CYS A 410 27.36 1.35 -22.32
C CYS A 410 27.39 0.51 -23.61
N PRO A 411 26.68 -0.64 -23.66
CA PRO A 411 26.67 -1.46 -24.86
C PRO A 411 25.99 -0.72 -26.02
N TYR A 412 26.37 -1.05 -27.25
CA TYR A 412 25.74 -0.49 -28.45
C TYR A 412 24.28 -0.93 -28.55
N THR A 413 23.40 -0.03 -29.00
CA THR A 413 21.95 -0.25 -29.02
C THR A 413 21.52 -1.39 -29.94
N ASP A 414 22.27 -1.66 -31.00
CA ASP A 414 22.05 -2.77 -31.94
C ASP A 414 22.11 -4.16 -31.25
N THR A 415 22.92 -4.32 -30.21
CA THR A 415 23.00 -5.56 -29.43
C THR A 415 21.70 -5.93 -28.69
N GLY A 416 20.82 -4.95 -28.49
CA GLY A 416 19.48 -5.11 -27.89
C GLY A 416 18.34 -4.98 -28.89
N LEU A 417 18.61 -4.78 -30.18
CA LEU A 417 17.58 -4.51 -31.18
C LEU A 417 16.88 -5.81 -31.60
N ILE A 418 15.55 -5.87 -31.47
CA ILE A 418 14.78 -7.06 -31.86
C ILE A 418 14.49 -7.13 -33.37
N SER A 419 14.72 -6.03 -34.10
CA SER A 419 14.50 -5.90 -35.54
C SER A 419 15.13 -4.61 -36.08
N ASP A 420 15.84 -4.71 -37.21
CA ASP A 420 16.42 -3.54 -37.92
C ASP A 420 15.38 -2.64 -38.59
N LYS A 421 14.17 -3.17 -38.81
CA LYS A 421 13.04 -2.42 -39.38
C LYS A 421 12.45 -1.47 -38.36
N VAL A 422 11.96 -0.33 -38.85
CA VAL A 422 11.12 0.59 -38.07
C VAL A 422 9.72 -0.02 -37.91
N LEU A 423 9.28 -0.22 -36.67
CA LEU A 423 8.05 -0.94 -36.31
C LEU A 423 7.14 -0.09 -35.41
N THR A 424 5.82 -0.28 -35.52
CA THR A 424 4.89 0.17 -34.46
C THR A 424 5.01 -0.73 -33.23
N LYS A 425 4.58 -0.26 -32.05
CA LYS A 425 4.57 -1.09 -30.83
C LYS A 425 3.89 -2.44 -31.03
N LYS A 426 2.73 -2.46 -31.69
CA LYS A 426 1.96 -3.68 -31.99
C LYS A 426 2.71 -4.66 -32.90
N GLN A 427 3.55 -4.16 -33.81
CA GLN A 427 4.38 -5.01 -34.67
C GLN A 427 5.56 -5.59 -33.88
N ALA A 428 6.23 -4.77 -33.07
CA ALA A 428 7.30 -5.21 -32.18
C ALA A 428 6.85 -6.29 -31.19
N GLU A 429 5.67 -6.12 -30.57
CA GLU A 429 5.09 -7.09 -29.63
C GLU A 429 4.84 -8.48 -30.25
N LYS A 430 4.63 -8.58 -31.57
CA LYS A 430 4.48 -9.87 -32.27
C LYS A 430 5.79 -10.66 -32.37
N LEU A 431 6.94 -9.99 -32.27
CA LEU A 431 8.26 -10.63 -32.30
C LEU A 431 8.65 -11.20 -30.93
N ILE A 432 7.96 -10.79 -29.86
CA ILE A 432 8.27 -11.18 -28.49
C ILE A 432 7.52 -12.47 -28.14
N PRO A 433 8.24 -13.54 -27.75
CA PRO A 433 7.61 -14.76 -27.26
C PRO A 433 6.70 -14.47 -26.07
N GLN A 434 5.42 -14.81 -26.20
CA GLN A 434 4.42 -14.56 -25.16
C GLN A 434 4.53 -15.57 -24.01
N LEU A 435 4.32 -15.10 -22.77
CA LEU A 435 4.37 -15.93 -21.57
C LEU A 435 3.37 -17.09 -21.65
N ASN A 436 3.88 -18.31 -21.57
CA ASN A 436 3.06 -19.52 -21.55
C ASN A 436 2.86 -20.04 -20.13
N VAL A 437 1.80 -19.56 -19.47
CA VAL A 437 1.46 -19.95 -18.10
C VAL A 437 1.23 -21.46 -17.91
N LYS A 438 0.93 -22.21 -18.98
CA LYS A 438 0.76 -23.68 -18.90
C LYS A 438 2.09 -24.42 -18.70
N LYS A 439 3.22 -23.82 -19.06
CA LYS A 439 4.57 -24.39 -18.89
C LYS A 439 5.21 -24.08 -17.53
N LEU A 440 4.56 -23.24 -16.71
CA LEU A 440 5.08 -22.87 -15.40
C LEU A 440 5.02 -24.05 -14.43
N LYS A 441 5.94 -24.06 -13.46
CA LYS A 441 6.03 -25.13 -12.46
C LYS A 441 5.15 -24.77 -11.25
N PRO A 442 4.27 -25.67 -10.79
CA PRO A 442 3.48 -25.41 -9.59
C PRO A 442 4.37 -25.45 -8.33
N VAL A 443 4.07 -24.58 -7.38
CA VAL A 443 4.61 -24.67 -6.03
C VAL A 443 3.84 -25.74 -5.26
N THR A 444 4.58 -26.64 -4.62
CA THR A 444 4.02 -27.68 -3.76
C THR A 444 4.02 -27.19 -2.32
N ILE A 445 2.91 -27.45 -1.61
CA ILE A 445 2.84 -27.25 -0.16
C ILE A 445 3.63 -28.39 0.50
N LYS A 446 4.72 -28.05 1.18
CA LYS A 446 5.49 -29.00 2.00
C LYS A 446 4.84 -29.15 3.38
#